data_AF-A0A1G2ZCV2-F1
#
_entry.id   AF-A0A1G2ZCV2-F1
#
_cell.length_a   1.000
_cell.length_b   1.000
_cell.length_c   1.000
_cell.angle_alpha   90.00
_cell.angle_beta   90.00
_cell.angle_gamma   90.00
#
_symmetry.space_group_name_H-M   'P 1'
#
loop_
_entity.id
_entity.type
_entity.pdbx_description
1 polymer ?
#
loop_
_entity_poly.entity_id
_entity_poly.type
_entity_poly.pdbx_seq_one_letter_code
_entity_poly.pdbx_strand_id
1 'polypeptide(L)'
;MPELLAGVPSSEQDARPGIPVIPVEGNHEYGGSGTHWFDDYFAPPEPTGVSGYDDKFFAFSYGNVRIIAVDTASAEDVRYDPGSFDPPVEPSVQYTWLDAELHSEEFTEAAWQIVYLHNPIYTSCSGHGERDEPVINDSLAAMFETHGVDLVFSGHNHIYERYSHNGVTYIIAGGGGADSHSLVEDTAEPLRQNGAEGLGYCAVDVQKRIAGEETFWDLTLSVYVDAEADGDSQLLETVSLQQEPYSTVVMLPDTQYYSEDDPSGLKDIFMDQTQWVANQINDLEDPPEPLEELNIAFLTHIGDVVNTGNNDTQWENADAAMATLDGDVPSLPYGVLAGNHDFDCTGTSPNSSRTTRCASAPRAMRIGKSAVGRVTATRRMLTSTVLTTTRSSPPSSSTVRNSTSSSF
;
A
#
# COMPACT_ATOMS: atom_id res chain seq x y z
N MET A 1 25.78 15.92 -11.89
CA MET A 1 26.00 15.93 -10.43
C MET A 1 27.45 16.37 -10.17
N PRO A 2 27.71 17.69 -10.12
CA PRO A 2 27.74 18.37 -8.81
C PRO A 2 27.20 19.82 -8.83
N GLU A 3 26.96 20.36 -7.63
CA GLU A 3 26.64 21.77 -7.32
C GLU A 3 25.17 22.23 -7.32
N LEU A 4 24.26 21.45 -6.74
CA LEU A 4 22.95 21.96 -6.32
C LEU A 4 22.97 22.72 -4.97
N LEU A 5 24.15 22.98 -4.38
CA LEU A 5 24.29 23.52 -3.01
C LEU A 5 25.49 24.47 -2.80
N ALA A 6 25.66 25.51 -3.63
CA ALA A 6 26.68 26.54 -3.40
C ALA A 6 26.14 27.72 -2.57
N GLY A 7 25.81 27.46 -1.31
CA GLY A 7 25.59 28.47 -0.28
C GLY A 7 26.45 28.14 0.94
N VAL A 8 27.78 28.33 0.86
CA VAL A 8 28.71 28.03 1.95
C VAL A 8 28.68 29.17 2.99
N PRO A 9 28.32 28.93 4.26
CA PRO A 9 28.48 29.92 5.33
C PRO A 9 29.96 30.12 5.66
N SER A 10 30.35 31.36 5.92
CA SER A 10 31.75 31.80 6.07
C SER A 10 32.42 31.47 7.42
N SER A 11 31.99 30.41 8.13
CA SER A 11 32.70 29.98 9.34
C SER A 11 32.59 28.48 9.59
N GLU A 12 33.72 27.87 9.98
CA GLU A 12 33.89 26.41 10.22
C GLU A 12 32.98 25.81 11.30
N GLN A 13 32.10 26.60 11.94
CA GLN A 13 31.20 26.13 13.01
C GLN A 13 29.80 25.69 12.50
N ASP A 14 29.46 25.98 11.25
CA ASP A 14 28.16 25.68 10.61
C ASP A 14 28.22 24.60 9.52
N ALA A 15 29.25 23.75 9.52
CA ALA A 15 29.50 22.75 8.48
C ALA A 15 28.57 21.51 8.53
N ARG A 16 27.30 21.65 8.93
CA ARG A 16 26.28 20.68 8.54
C ARG A 16 25.87 21.05 7.12
N PRO A 17 25.98 20.17 6.12
CA PRO A 17 25.30 20.42 4.85
C PRO A 17 23.82 20.70 5.17
N GLY A 18 23.31 21.85 4.71
CA GLY A 18 21.93 22.23 4.95
C GLY A 18 20.98 21.12 4.46
N ILE A 19 19.98 20.79 5.27
CA ILE A 19 18.90 19.89 4.84
C ILE A 19 18.05 20.66 3.83
N PRO A 20 17.84 20.15 2.60
CA PRO A 20 17.02 20.84 1.61
C PRO A 20 15.58 20.94 2.14
N VAL A 21 15.00 22.13 2.01
CA VAL A 21 13.57 22.38 2.26
C VAL A 21 12.91 22.54 0.91
N ILE A 22 12.02 21.62 0.57
CA ILE A 22 11.38 21.54 -0.73
C ILE A 22 9.86 21.61 -0.50
N PRO A 23 9.26 22.81 -0.55
CA PRO A 23 7.84 23.01 -0.30
C PRO A 23 6.98 22.73 -1.54
N VAL A 24 5.68 22.59 -1.33
CA VAL A 24 4.64 22.70 -2.35
C VAL A 24 3.76 23.91 -2.02
N GLU A 25 3.23 24.57 -3.03
CA GLU A 25 2.35 25.72 -2.87
C GLU A 25 1.00 25.30 -2.25
N GLY A 26 0.50 26.12 -1.32
CA GLY A 26 -0.83 25.98 -0.74
C GLY A 26 -1.74 27.15 -1.12
N ASN A 27 -3.02 27.07 -0.73
CA ASN A 27 -4.01 28.10 -1.06
C ASN A 27 -3.65 29.49 -0.48
N HIS A 28 -2.79 29.55 0.53
CA HIS A 28 -2.30 30.81 1.10
C HIS A 28 -1.20 31.47 0.26
N GLU A 29 -0.44 30.70 -0.51
CA GLU A 29 0.58 31.21 -1.44
C GLU A 29 -0.06 31.89 -2.66
N TYR A 30 -1.29 31.49 -3.01
CA TYR A 30 -2.10 32.11 -4.07
C TYR A 30 -2.83 33.40 -3.63
N GLY A 31 -2.82 33.72 -2.32
CA GLY A 31 -3.57 34.84 -1.74
C GLY A 31 -3.13 36.22 -2.26
N GLY A 32 -4.07 36.99 -2.79
CA GLY A 32 -3.94 38.44 -3.05
C GLY A 32 -3.35 38.82 -4.41
N SER A 33 -2.12 38.40 -4.73
CA SER A 33 -1.37 38.86 -5.93
C SER A 33 -0.62 37.75 -6.69
N GLY A 34 -0.96 36.48 -6.42
CA GLY A 34 -0.27 35.31 -6.99
C GLY A 34 0.96 34.90 -6.19
N THR A 35 1.64 33.83 -6.65
CA THR A 35 2.68 33.09 -5.93
C THR A 35 4.05 33.76 -5.87
N HIS A 36 4.21 34.95 -6.45
CA HIS A 36 5.49 35.67 -6.55
C HIS A 36 6.32 35.75 -5.27
N TRP A 37 5.70 35.83 -4.08
CA TRP A 37 6.45 35.78 -2.83
C TRP A 37 7.07 34.41 -2.57
N PHE A 38 6.35 33.33 -2.83
CA PHE A 38 6.87 31.97 -2.72
C PHE A 38 8.03 31.75 -3.70
N ASP A 39 7.85 32.17 -4.95
CA ASP A 39 8.83 32.04 -6.03
C ASP A 39 10.14 32.82 -5.77
N ASP A 40 10.09 33.88 -4.95
CA ASP A 40 11.26 34.65 -4.53
C ASP A 40 12.14 33.92 -3.48
N TYR A 41 11.57 32.98 -2.71
CA TYR A 41 12.26 32.28 -1.61
C TYR A 41 12.57 30.82 -1.91
N PHE A 42 11.74 30.16 -2.73
CA PHE A 42 11.86 28.74 -3.02
C PHE A 42 11.92 28.50 -4.52
N ALA A 43 12.73 27.51 -4.89
CA ALA A 43 12.81 27.03 -6.27
C ALA A 43 12.77 25.50 -6.23
N PRO A 44 12.14 24.87 -7.22
CA PRO A 44 12.11 23.42 -7.30
C PRO A 44 13.53 22.87 -7.53
N PRO A 45 13.79 21.62 -7.09
CA PRO A 45 15.09 20.99 -7.25
C PRO A 45 15.45 20.73 -8.72
N GLU A 46 14.45 20.42 -9.54
CA GLU A 46 14.59 20.18 -10.98
C GLU A 46 13.41 20.86 -11.69
N PRO A 47 13.66 21.73 -12.70
CA PRO A 47 12.59 22.30 -13.50
C PRO A 47 11.95 21.19 -14.36
N THR A 48 10.62 21.22 -14.49
CA THR A 48 9.86 20.22 -15.28
C THR A 48 10.15 20.28 -16.77
N GLY A 49 10.68 21.42 -17.26
CA GLY A 49 10.82 21.68 -18.70
C GLY A 49 9.48 21.98 -19.37
N VAL A 50 8.41 22.15 -18.57
CA VAL A 50 7.07 22.50 -19.02
C VAL A 50 6.95 24.01 -19.01
N SER A 51 6.95 24.61 -20.20
CA SER A 51 6.92 26.07 -20.38
C SER A 51 5.77 26.72 -19.58
N GLY A 52 6.13 27.58 -18.62
CA GLY A 52 5.18 28.32 -17.78
C GLY A 52 4.79 27.63 -16.47
N TYR A 53 5.38 26.46 -16.18
CA TYR A 53 5.10 25.63 -15.01
C TYR A 53 6.38 25.09 -14.36
N ASP A 54 7.52 25.71 -14.64
CA ASP A 54 8.83 25.22 -14.19
C ASP A 54 9.01 25.30 -12.66
N ASP A 55 8.11 25.98 -11.94
CA ASP A 55 8.13 26.27 -10.51
C ASP A 55 6.94 25.70 -9.70
N LYS A 56 5.93 25.11 -10.33
CA LYS A 56 4.65 24.78 -9.66
C LYS A 56 4.52 23.33 -9.19
N PHE A 57 4.83 22.40 -10.07
CA PHE A 57 4.84 20.97 -9.82
C PHE A 57 6.15 20.41 -10.34
N PHE A 58 6.66 19.33 -9.74
CA PHE A 58 7.97 18.78 -10.09
C PHE A 58 8.16 17.42 -9.44
N ALA A 59 9.17 16.69 -9.88
CA ALA A 59 9.56 15.42 -9.28
C ALA A 59 11.08 15.35 -9.14
N PHE A 60 11.54 14.63 -8.13
CA PHE A 60 12.97 14.44 -7.87
C PHE A 60 13.19 13.12 -7.14
N SER A 61 14.42 12.61 -7.21
CA SER A 61 14.80 11.38 -6.52
C SER A 61 15.72 11.69 -5.34
N TYR A 62 15.43 11.11 -4.18
CA TYR A 62 16.28 11.20 -3.00
C TYR A 62 16.56 9.80 -2.45
N GLY A 63 17.80 9.32 -2.62
CA GLY A 63 18.12 7.93 -2.35
C GLY A 63 17.39 7.01 -3.34
N ASN A 64 16.66 6.02 -2.84
CA ASN A 64 15.85 5.10 -3.67
C ASN A 64 14.35 5.41 -3.61
N VAL A 65 14.01 6.68 -3.40
CA VAL A 65 12.65 7.19 -3.34
C VAL A 65 12.43 8.17 -4.48
N ARG A 66 11.35 7.99 -5.24
CA ARG A 66 10.85 9.01 -6.17
C ARG A 66 9.83 9.87 -5.43
N ILE A 67 10.03 11.18 -5.44
CA ILE A 67 9.17 12.14 -4.75
C ILE A 67 8.56 13.07 -5.79
N ILE A 68 7.24 13.22 -5.77
CA ILE A 68 6.46 14.04 -6.71
C ILE A 68 5.70 15.11 -5.93
N ALA A 69 5.89 16.37 -6.30
CA ALA A 69 5.14 17.52 -5.82
C ALA A 69 3.99 17.81 -6.78
N VAL A 70 2.76 17.85 -6.28
CA VAL A 70 1.55 18.17 -7.05
C VAL A 70 0.91 19.42 -6.46
N ASP A 71 0.75 20.46 -7.27
CA ASP A 71 0.07 21.69 -6.88
C ASP A 71 -1.45 21.50 -6.97
N THR A 72 -2.08 21.32 -5.81
CA THR A 72 -3.53 21.23 -5.68
C THR A 72 -4.18 22.53 -5.19
N ALA A 73 -3.38 23.56 -4.90
CA ALA A 73 -3.89 24.85 -4.44
C ALA A 73 -4.55 25.65 -5.57
N SER A 74 -4.14 25.40 -6.82
CA SER A 74 -4.83 25.85 -8.03
C SER A 74 -5.64 24.72 -8.64
N ALA A 75 -6.96 24.72 -8.41
CA ALA A 75 -7.87 23.71 -8.96
C ALA A 75 -7.87 23.67 -10.51
N GLU A 76 -7.48 24.76 -11.18
CA GLU A 76 -7.33 24.78 -12.64
C GLU A 76 -6.10 23.98 -13.11
N ASP A 77 -5.04 23.96 -12.31
CA ASP A 77 -3.77 23.38 -12.71
C ASP A 77 -3.75 21.87 -12.60
N VAL A 78 -4.57 21.22 -11.76
CA VAL A 78 -4.72 19.75 -11.66
C VAL A 78 -6.00 19.19 -12.30
N ARG A 79 -6.76 20.04 -12.99
CA ARG A 79 -8.12 19.71 -13.43
C ARG A 79 -8.17 18.61 -14.48
N TYR A 80 -8.93 17.55 -14.19
CA TYR A 80 -9.45 16.61 -15.18
C TYR A 80 -10.79 16.05 -14.70
N ASP A 81 -11.81 16.08 -15.56
CA ASP A 81 -13.13 15.49 -15.26
C ASP A 81 -13.67 14.80 -16.53
N PRO A 82 -13.40 13.49 -16.70
CA PRO A 82 -13.87 12.74 -17.86
C PRO A 82 -15.39 12.51 -17.90
N GLY A 83 -16.09 12.75 -16.78
CA GLY A 83 -17.54 12.65 -16.66
C GLY A 83 -18.28 13.94 -17.00
N SER A 84 -17.57 15.06 -17.18
CA SER A 84 -18.16 16.32 -17.63
C SER A 84 -18.56 16.24 -19.11
N PHE A 85 -19.84 16.42 -19.41
CA PHE A 85 -20.36 16.28 -20.79
C PHE A 85 -20.65 17.59 -21.51
N ASP A 86 -20.54 18.78 -20.88
CA ASP A 86 -20.77 20.06 -21.58
C ASP A 86 -20.28 21.32 -20.82
N PRO A 87 -19.14 21.93 -21.20
CA PRO A 87 -18.11 21.40 -22.10
C PRO A 87 -17.28 20.31 -21.38
N PRO A 88 -16.67 19.36 -22.12
CA PRO A 88 -15.72 18.42 -21.55
C PRO A 88 -14.53 19.17 -20.96
N VAL A 89 -14.10 18.72 -19.79
CA VAL A 89 -12.92 19.21 -19.10
C VAL A 89 -11.72 18.42 -19.60
N GLU A 90 -10.99 19.02 -20.53
CA GLU A 90 -9.71 18.48 -21.00
C GLU A 90 -8.69 18.40 -19.85
N PRO A 91 -7.77 17.42 -19.88
CA PRO A 91 -6.74 17.30 -18.86
C PRO A 91 -5.85 18.55 -18.86
N SER A 92 -5.58 19.06 -17.66
CA SER A 92 -4.65 20.17 -17.49
C SER A 92 -3.22 19.79 -17.90
N VAL A 93 -2.36 20.81 -17.99
CA VAL A 93 -0.93 20.62 -18.26
C VAL A 93 -0.27 19.78 -17.17
N GLN A 94 -0.57 20.04 -15.90
CA GLN A 94 -0.05 19.26 -14.79
C GLN A 94 -0.58 17.83 -14.80
N TYR A 95 -1.87 17.62 -15.09
CA TYR A 95 -2.44 16.27 -15.17
C TYR A 95 -1.70 15.43 -16.20
N THR A 96 -1.48 16.00 -17.39
CA THR A 96 -0.76 15.33 -18.49
C THR A 96 0.71 15.08 -18.11
N TRP A 97 1.35 16.02 -17.43
CA TRP A 97 2.73 15.84 -16.95
C TRP A 97 2.81 14.76 -15.87
N LEU A 98 1.89 14.75 -14.93
CA LEU A 98 1.82 13.78 -13.83
C LEU A 98 1.60 12.37 -14.38
N ASP A 99 0.70 12.20 -15.34
CA ASP A 99 0.51 10.93 -16.04
C ASP A 99 1.82 10.43 -16.65
N ALA A 100 2.56 11.29 -17.36
CA ALA A 100 3.85 10.93 -17.92
C ALA A 100 4.91 10.60 -16.85
N GLU A 101 4.93 11.34 -15.75
CA GLU A 101 5.86 11.13 -14.62
C GLU A 101 5.58 9.78 -13.92
N LEU A 102 4.31 9.40 -13.72
CA LEU A 102 3.91 8.11 -13.16
C LEU A 102 4.26 6.92 -14.06
N HIS A 103 4.59 7.16 -15.33
CA HIS A 103 5.10 6.16 -16.27
C HIS A 103 6.63 6.22 -16.46
N SER A 104 7.33 7.15 -15.80
CA SER A 104 8.77 7.33 -15.98
C SER A 104 9.59 6.15 -15.45
N GLU A 105 10.81 5.97 -15.96
CA GLU A 105 11.76 4.98 -15.44
C GLU A 105 12.13 5.33 -13.99
N GLU A 106 12.34 6.61 -13.68
CA GLU A 106 12.66 7.07 -12.32
C GLU A 106 11.56 6.75 -11.31
N PHE A 107 10.29 6.84 -11.72
CA PHE A 107 9.16 6.43 -10.90
C PHE A 107 9.10 4.91 -10.77
N THR A 108 9.08 4.18 -11.88
CA THR A 108 8.86 2.72 -11.87
C THR A 108 10.02 1.92 -11.27
N GLU A 109 11.26 2.44 -11.32
CA GLU A 109 12.45 1.79 -10.76
C GLU A 109 12.72 2.16 -9.29
N ALA A 110 12.11 3.23 -8.76
CA ALA A 110 12.26 3.58 -7.35
C ALA A 110 11.79 2.44 -6.43
N ALA A 111 12.32 2.39 -5.21
CA ALA A 111 11.85 1.42 -4.20
C ALA A 111 10.69 1.94 -3.35
N TRP A 112 10.46 3.25 -3.34
CA TRP A 112 9.28 3.90 -2.77
C TRP A 112 8.88 5.10 -3.63
N GLN A 113 7.59 5.32 -3.84
CA GLN A 113 7.01 6.48 -4.52
C GLN A 113 6.19 7.28 -3.52
N ILE A 114 6.56 8.54 -3.35
CA ILE A 114 5.90 9.47 -2.44
C ILE A 114 5.39 10.65 -3.24
N VAL A 115 4.09 10.93 -3.13
CA VAL A 115 3.49 12.17 -3.60
C VAL A 115 3.27 13.08 -2.41
N TYR A 116 3.46 14.38 -2.59
CA TYR A 116 3.01 15.38 -1.62
C TYR A 116 2.35 16.55 -2.32
N LEU A 117 1.30 17.06 -1.70
CA LEU A 117 0.38 18.06 -2.24
C LEU A 117 -0.24 18.87 -1.10
N HIS A 118 -1.01 19.91 -1.38
CA HIS A 118 -1.60 20.74 -0.31
C HIS A 118 -2.96 20.24 0.16
N ASN A 119 -3.97 20.21 -0.73
CA ASN A 119 -5.35 19.83 -0.41
C ASN A 119 -5.54 18.30 -0.33
N PRO A 120 -6.06 17.75 0.79
CA PRO A 120 -6.18 16.30 0.98
C PRO A 120 -7.15 15.63 0.00
N ILE A 121 -6.80 14.42 -0.46
CA ILE A 121 -7.68 13.58 -1.28
C ILE A 121 -8.83 13.02 -0.45
N TYR A 122 -8.52 12.49 0.74
CA TYR A 122 -9.48 11.96 1.72
C TYR A 122 -9.33 12.73 3.02
N THR A 123 -10.45 13.08 3.68
CA THR A 123 -10.44 13.78 4.97
C THR A 123 -11.83 13.78 5.59
N SER A 124 -11.89 13.82 6.92
CA SER A 124 -13.13 14.01 7.67
C SER A 124 -12.90 14.86 8.93
N CYS A 125 -12.92 16.19 8.76
CA CYS A 125 -12.72 17.15 9.85
C CYS A 125 -13.70 18.34 9.84
N SER A 126 -13.64 19.22 10.83
CA SER A 126 -14.41 20.46 10.84
C SER A 126 -13.72 21.54 10.00
N GLY A 127 -14.48 22.50 9.47
CA GLY A 127 -13.95 23.58 8.63
C GLY A 127 -13.75 23.20 7.16
N HIS A 128 -13.24 22.00 6.90
CA HIS A 128 -13.01 21.39 5.58
C HIS A 128 -13.39 19.90 5.59
N GLY A 129 -14.54 19.60 6.21
CA GLY A 129 -15.15 18.28 6.20
C GLY A 129 -16.04 18.18 4.99
N GLU A 130 -15.80 17.14 4.18
CA GLU A 130 -16.11 17.07 2.75
C GLU A 130 -14.95 17.62 1.91
N ARG A 131 -14.45 16.78 1.00
CA ARG A 131 -13.34 17.08 0.08
C ARG A 131 -13.62 18.40 -0.65
N ASP A 132 -12.66 19.33 -0.68
CA ASP A 132 -12.87 20.64 -1.32
C ASP A 132 -13.20 20.51 -2.82
N GLU A 133 -12.58 19.54 -3.51
CA GLU A 133 -12.75 19.30 -4.94
C GLU A 133 -12.89 17.78 -5.23
N PRO A 134 -14.06 17.17 -4.96
CA PRO A 134 -14.21 15.71 -4.93
C PRO A 134 -13.89 15.04 -6.28
N VAL A 135 -14.24 15.67 -7.40
CA VAL A 135 -13.99 15.10 -8.74
C VAL A 135 -12.49 15.08 -9.07
N ILE A 136 -11.77 16.16 -8.75
CA ILE A 136 -10.32 16.24 -8.95
C ILE A 136 -9.63 15.24 -8.01
N ASN A 137 -10.09 15.15 -6.76
CA ASN A 137 -9.57 14.19 -5.79
C ASN A 137 -9.76 12.75 -6.25
N ASP A 138 -10.93 12.39 -6.77
CA ASP A 138 -11.20 11.04 -7.28
C ASP A 138 -10.31 10.73 -8.50
N SER A 139 -10.09 11.72 -9.38
CA SER A 139 -9.21 11.54 -10.53
C SER A 139 -7.74 11.34 -10.11
N LEU A 140 -7.24 12.11 -9.14
CA LEU A 140 -5.88 11.96 -8.63
C LEU A 140 -5.70 10.65 -7.85
N ALA A 141 -6.69 10.28 -7.01
CA ALA A 141 -6.70 8.99 -6.32
C ALA A 141 -6.60 7.84 -7.32
N ALA A 142 -7.40 7.86 -8.39
CA ALA A 142 -7.36 6.84 -9.43
C ALA A 142 -5.97 6.74 -10.10
N MET A 143 -5.32 7.87 -10.40
CA MET A 143 -3.95 7.86 -10.92
C MET A 143 -2.97 7.24 -9.93
N PHE A 144 -2.96 7.71 -8.69
CA PHE A 144 -2.01 7.25 -7.68
C PHE A 144 -2.16 5.76 -7.38
N GLU A 145 -3.40 5.28 -7.28
CA GLU A 145 -3.74 3.89 -7.01
C GLU A 145 -3.40 2.98 -8.18
N THR A 146 -3.75 3.39 -9.41
CA THR A 146 -3.43 2.60 -10.62
C THR A 146 -1.92 2.47 -10.84
N HIS A 147 -1.16 3.50 -10.49
CA HIS A 147 0.30 3.52 -10.69
C HIS A 147 1.10 3.00 -9.49
N GLY A 148 0.44 2.61 -8.39
CA GLY A 148 1.10 2.02 -7.23
C GLY A 148 1.95 3.01 -6.44
N VAL A 149 1.48 4.25 -6.25
CA VAL A 149 2.07 5.21 -5.30
C VAL A 149 1.96 4.64 -3.88
N ASP A 150 3.01 4.69 -3.06
CA ASP A 150 2.91 4.12 -1.71
C ASP A 150 2.36 5.13 -0.69
N LEU A 151 2.79 6.38 -0.78
CA LEU A 151 2.46 7.41 0.20
C LEU A 151 2.04 8.71 -0.48
N VAL A 152 0.91 9.26 -0.06
CA VAL A 152 0.47 10.60 -0.43
C VAL A 152 0.38 11.46 0.82
N PHE A 153 1.18 12.52 0.91
CA PHE A 153 1.12 13.50 2.00
C PHE A 153 0.32 14.72 1.57
N SER A 154 -0.50 15.22 2.47
CA SER A 154 -1.22 16.47 2.31
C SER A 154 -1.21 17.34 3.56
N GLY A 155 -1.42 18.64 3.36
CA GLY A 155 -1.63 19.62 4.42
C GLY A 155 -3.08 20.08 4.44
N HIS A 156 -3.26 21.40 4.38
CA HIS A 156 -4.55 22.14 4.38
C HIS A 156 -5.41 21.96 5.64
N ASN A 157 -5.76 20.73 5.99
CA ASN A 157 -6.53 20.43 7.18
C ASN A 157 -5.60 20.32 8.39
N HIS A 158 -5.78 21.23 9.35
CA HIS A 158 -4.85 21.44 10.48
C HIS A 158 -4.98 20.37 11.57
N ILE A 159 -4.81 19.11 11.19
CA ILE A 159 -4.89 17.92 12.02
C ILE A 159 -3.99 16.83 11.43
N TYR A 160 -3.96 15.68 12.10
CA TYR A 160 -3.48 14.43 11.55
C TYR A 160 -4.64 13.50 11.17
N GLU A 161 -4.60 12.91 9.98
CA GLU A 161 -5.46 11.80 9.57
C GLU A 161 -4.69 10.81 8.69
N ARG A 162 -5.08 9.53 8.75
CA ARG A 162 -4.53 8.47 7.90
C ARG A 162 -5.60 7.59 7.31
N TYR A 163 -5.45 7.32 6.03
CA TYR A 163 -6.30 6.45 5.23
C TYR A 163 -5.45 5.43 4.46
N SER A 164 -6.08 4.32 4.07
CA SER A 164 -5.50 3.35 3.14
C SER A 164 -6.57 2.99 2.12
N HIS A 165 -6.23 3.04 0.84
CA HIS A 165 -7.16 2.72 -0.24
C HIS A 165 -6.38 2.18 -1.44
N ASN A 166 -6.80 1.04 -1.98
CA ASN A 166 -6.19 0.37 -3.13
C ASN A 166 -4.65 0.32 -3.10
N GLY A 167 -4.09 -0.03 -1.95
CA GLY A 167 -2.64 -0.17 -1.77
C GLY A 167 -1.87 1.14 -1.56
N VAL A 168 -2.53 2.30 -1.48
CA VAL A 168 -1.92 3.62 -1.23
C VAL A 168 -2.24 4.07 0.20
N THR A 169 -1.24 4.59 0.91
CA THR A 169 -1.43 5.24 2.22
C THR A 169 -1.53 6.76 2.04
N TYR A 170 -2.64 7.35 2.47
CA TYR A 170 -2.85 8.79 2.43
C TYR A 170 -2.73 9.39 3.84
N ILE A 171 -1.93 10.44 3.96
CA ILE A 171 -1.59 11.10 5.21
C ILE A 171 -1.92 12.58 5.12
N ILE A 172 -2.80 13.04 6.02
CA ILE A 172 -2.96 14.45 6.31
C ILE A 172 -2.03 14.78 7.48
N ALA A 173 -1.08 15.68 7.26
CA ALA A 173 -0.11 16.14 8.25
C ALA A 173 -0.12 17.69 8.32
N GLY A 174 -1.30 18.28 8.48
CA GLY A 174 -1.48 19.74 8.48
C GLY A 174 -1.32 20.42 9.85
N GLY A 175 -1.00 19.67 10.91
CA GLY A 175 -0.76 20.17 12.27
C GLY A 175 0.50 21.02 12.46
N GLY A 176 0.95 21.75 11.44
CA GLY A 176 2.23 22.47 11.43
C GLY A 176 2.28 23.78 12.22
N GLY A 177 1.15 24.25 12.78
CA GLY A 177 1.13 25.43 13.65
C GLY A 177 -0.07 26.37 13.51
N ALA A 178 -0.94 26.16 12.52
CA ALA A 178 -2.20 26.90 12.41
C ALA A 178 -3.27 26.36 13.39
N ASP A 179 -4.36 27.11 13.58
CA ASP A 179 -5.44 26.72 14.48
C ASP A 179 -6.01 25.36 14.10
N SER A 180 -6.03 24.42 15.06
CA SER A 180 -6.44 23.03 14.83
C SER A 180 -7.90 22.93 14.41
N HIS A 181 -8.16 22.09 13.41
CA HIS A 181 -9.51 21.61 13.14
C HIS A 181 -9.89 20.51 14.15
N SER A 182 -11.15 20.11 14.12
CA SER A 182 -11.66 19.00 14.94
C SER A 182 -11.97 17.80 14.07
N LEU A 183 -11.69 16.59 14.54
CA LEU A 183 -12.11 15.38 13.85
C LEU A 183 -13.64 15.28 13.91
N VAL A 184 -14.25 14.87 12.79
CA VAL A 184 -15.68 14.53 12.76
C VAL A 184 -15.86 13.05 12.45
N GLU A 185 -17.11 12.57 12.59
CA GLU A 185 -17.44 11.18 12.28
C GLU A 185 -17.16 10.92 10.79
N ASP A 186 -16.38 9.89 10.51
CA ASP A 186 -16.08 9.49 9.15
C ASP A 186 -17.10 8.46 8.67
N THR A 187 -17.73 8.75 7.53
CA THR A 187 -18.85 7.97 6.99
C THR A 187 -18.69 7.68 5.50
N ALA A 188 -17.62 8.17 4.87
CA ALA A 188 -17.36 7.99 3.46
C ALA A 188 -16.14 7.08 3.27
N GLU A 189 -16.26 6.06 2.42
CA GLU A 189 -15.11 5.21 2.11
C GLU A 189 -14.07 5.97 1.27
N PRO A 190 -12.77 5.68 1.45
CA PRO A 190 -12.18 4.83 2.49
C PRO A 190 -12.35 5.45 3.89
N LEU A 191 -12.71 4.64 4.89
CA LEU A 191 -12.79 5.13 6.28
C LEU A 191 -11.41 5.44 6.86
N ARG A 192 -11.34 6.53 7.64
CA ARG A 192 -10.16 6.92 8.41
C ARG A 192 -9.69 5.78 9.32
N GLN A 193 -8.42 5.42 9.17
CA GLN A 193 -7.77 4.39 9.99
C GLN A 193 -7.18 4.96 11.29
N ASN A 194 -6.70 6.20 11.27
CA ASN A 194 -6.24 6.90 12.46
C ASN A 194 -6.36 8.42 12.29
N GLY A 195 -6.39 9.16 13.40
CA GLY A 195 -6.40 10.62 13.38
C GLY A 195 -6.13 11.22 14.76
N ALA A 196 -5.59 12.43 14.77
CA ALA A 196 -5.36 13.20 15.98
C ALA A 196 -5.55 14.70 15.71
N GLU A 197 -6.12 15.38 16.70
CA GLU A 197 -6.18 16.84 16.73
C GLU A 197 -4.89 17.40 17.37
N GLY A 198 -4.58 18.65 17.05
CA GLY A 198 -3.41 19.34 17.60
C GLY A 198 -2.22 19.41 16.64
N LEU A 199 -1.11 19.91 17.16
CA LEU A 199 0.11 20.13 16.39
C LEU A 199 0.93 18.84 16.27
N GLY A 200 1.73 18.74 15.22
CA GLY A 200 2.54 17.55 14.98
C GLY A 200 3.30 17.56 13.66
N TYR A 201 4.06 16.49 13.43
CA TYR A 201 4.82 16.29 12.20
C TYR A 201 5.04 14.81 11.91
N CYS A 202 5.42 14.51 10.67
CA CYS A 202 5.76 13.17 10.23
C CYS A 202 7.26 13.04 9.95
N ALA A 203 7.80 11.83 10.11
CA ALA A 203 9.14 11.47 9.68
C ALA A 203 9.07 10.17 8.89
N VAL A 204 9.68 10.16 7.70
CA VAL A 204 9.82 8.96 6.86
C VAL A 204 11.27 8.52 6.90
N ASP A 205 11.49 7.28 7.36
CA ASP A 205 12.80 6.63 7.36
C ASP A 205 12.81 5.50 6.33
N VAL A 206 13.80 5.49 5.44
CA VAL A 206 13.95 4.47 4.40
C VAL A 206 15.27 3.75 4.61
N GLN A 207 15.16 2.50 5.05
CA GLN A 207 16.30 1.67 5.44
C GLN A 207 16.60 0.62 4.38
N LYS A 208 17.88 0.52 4.01
CA LYS A 208 18.35 -0.57 3.15
C LYS A 208 18.52 -1.86 3.95
N ARG A 209 17.87 -2.92 3.54
CA ARG A 209 18.06 -4.28 4.06
C ARG A 209 18.64 -5.19 2.97
N ILE A 210 19.54 -6.10 3.35
CA ILE A 210 20.14 -7.07 2.42
C ILE A 210 19.82 -8.47 2.94
N ALA A 211 19.21 -9.31 2.11
CA ALA A 211 18.97 -10.71 2.42
C ALA A 211 19.46 -11.61 1.26
N GLY A 212 20.48 -12.43 1.53
CA GLY A 212 21.17 -13.18 0.47
C GLY A 212 21.87 -12.24 -0.51
N GLU A 213 21.57 -12.39 -1.81
CA GLU A 213 22.06 -11.52 -2.89
C GLU A 213 21.08 -10.38 -3.23
N GLU A 214 19.95 -10.30 -2.55
CA GLU A 214 18.89 -9.33 -2.82
C GLU A 214 18.96 -8.12 -1.88
N THR A 215 18.56 -6.97 -2.40
CA THR A 215 18.46 -5.70 -1.67
C THR A 215 16.99 -5.31 -1.58
N PHE A 216 16.57 -4.98 -0.38
CA PHE A 216 15.24 -4.49 -0.02
C PHE A 216 15.37 -3.09 0.56
N TRP A 217 14.31 -2.31 0.44
CA TRP A 217 14.21 -1.01 1.09
C TRP A 217 12.95 -1.00 1.94
N ASP A 218 13.10 -0.94 3.26
CA ASP A 218 11.98 -0.89 4.18
C ASP A 218 11.69 0.58 4.50
N LEU A 219 10.42 0.98 4.48
CA LEU A 219 9.99 2.34 4.80
C LEU A 219 9.24 2.34 6.12
N THR A 220 9.58 3.27 7.00
CA THR A 220 8.89 3.52 8.26
C THR A 220 8.43 4.97 8.31
N LEU A 221 7.12 5.19 8.36
CA LEU A 221 6.49 6.46 8.69
C LEU A 221 6.26 6.53 10.20
N SER A 222 6.80 7.55 10.86
CA SER A 222 6.55 7.87 12.26
C SER A 222 5.79 9.19 12.36
N VAL A 223 4.72 9.19 13.14
CA VAL A 223 3.86 10.37 13.32
C VAL A 223 4.00 10.85 14.74
N TYR A 224 4.27 12.14 14.90
CA TYR A 224 4.44 12.78 16.20
C TYR A 224 3.35 13.83 16.39
N VAL A 225 2.80 13.88 17.60
CA VAL A 225 1.87 14.93 18.05
C VAL A 225 2.46 15.64 19.25
N ASP A 226 2.34 16.97 19.26
CA ASP A 226 2.85 17.79 20.35
C ASP A 226 1.91 17.71 21.54
N ALA A 227 2.46 17.46 22.73
CA ALA A 227 1.70 17.61 23.95
C ALA A 227 1.48 19.11 24.23
N GLU A 228 0.22 19.49 24.43
CA GLU A 228 -0.32 20.86 24.63
C GLU A 228 0.33 21.71 25.77
N ALA A 229 1.46 21.32 26.38
CA ALA A 229 1.98 22.05 27.53
C ALA A 229 3.51 22.09 27.75
N ASP A 230 4.32 21.22 27.15
CA ASP A 230 5.75 21.10 27.49
C ASP A 230 6.72 21.14 26.30
N GLY A 231 6.21 21.14 25.06
CA GLY A 231 7.03 21.19 23.85
C GLY A 231 7.72 19.88 23.50
N ASP A 232 7.34 18.77 24.16
CA ASP A 232 7.80 17.43 23.84
C ASP A 232 6.80 16.75 22.88
N SER A 233 7.25 16.44 21.66
CA SER A 233 6.46 15.67 20.69
C SER A 233 6.43 14.19 21.09
N GLN A 234 5.24 13.60 21.10
CA GLN A 234 5.00 12.20 21.43
C GLN A 234 4.77 11.40 20.15
N LEU A 235 5.35 10.20 20.06
CA LEU A 235 5.05 9.28 18.96
C LEU A 235 3.59 8.83 19.07
N LEU A 236 2.77 9.22 18.11
CA LEU A 236 1.37 8.82 17.98
C LEU A 236 1.28 7.41 17.40
N GLU A 237 1.95 7.19 16.26
CA GLU A 237 1.97 5.90 15.60
C GLU A 237 3.20 5.69 14.72
N THR A 238 3.42 4.42 14.38
CA THR A 238 4.40 4.01 13.38
C THR A 238 3.71 3.11 12.35
N VAL A 239 3.89 3.46 11.08
CA VAL A 239 3.42 2.76 9.90
C VAL A 239 4.65 2.18 9.20
N SER A 240 4.75 0.86 9.15
CA SER A 240 5.84 0.17 8.46
C SER A 240 5.35 -0.41 7.14
N LEU A 241 6.00 -0.01 6.05
CA LEU A 241 5.85 -0.57 4.72
C LEU A 241 7.11 -1.38 4.42
N GLN A 242 6.98 -2.68 4.27
CA GLN A 242 8.13 -3.57 4.05
C GLN A 242 8.05 -4.18 2.65
N GLN A 243 9.19 -4.21 1.98
CA GLN A 243 9.33 -5.06 0.80
C GLN A 243 9.57 -6.49 1.31
N GLU A 244 8.49 -7.24 1.48
CA GLU A 244 8.59 -8.62 1.95
C GLU A 244 8.96 -9.54 0.77
N PRO A 245 10.05 -10.33 0.86
CA PRO A 245 10.14 -11.52 0.03
C PRO A 245 8.93 -12.40 0.34
N TYR A 246 8.43 -13.14 -0.65
CA TYR A 246 7.32 -14.06 -0.47
C TYR A 246 7.32 -14.78 0.91
N SER A 247 6.28 -14.57 1.71
CA SER A 247 6.27 -14.92 3.14
C SER A 247 5.22 -15.96 3.54
N THR A 248 4.28 -16.28 2.64
CA THR A 248 3.17 -17.22 2.92
C THR A 248 3.32 -18.51 2.10
N VAL A 249 3.12 -19.67 2.74
CA VAL A 249 3.00 -20.96 2.06
C VAL A 249 1.58 -21.49 2.29
N VAL A 250 0.86 -21.79 1.21
CA VAL A 250 -0.47 -22.41 1.30
C VAL A 250 -0.33 -23.93 1.32
N MET A 251 -1.08 -24.59 2.19
CA MET A 251 -1.18 -26.05 2.25
C MET A 251 -2.59 -26.48 1.86
N LEU A 252 -2.77 -27.01 0.65
CA LEU A 252 -4.02 -27.66 0.25
C LEU A 252 -4.14 -29.02 0.95
N PRO A 253 -5.27 -29.28 1.62
CA PRO A 253 -5.46 -30.49 2.40
C PRO A 253 -5.55 -31.73 1.50
N ASP A 254 -5.74 -32.89 2.12
CA ASP A 254 -6.17 -34.10 1.42
C ASP A 254 -7.50 -33.85 0.68
N THR A 255 -7.49 -33.95 -0.65
CA THR A 255 -8.62 -33.62 -1.51
C THR A 255 -9.29 -34.86 -2.08
N GLN A 256 -9.01 -36.05 -1.55
CA GLN A 256 -9.43 -37.31 -2.15
C GLN A 256 -10.93 -37.34 -2.45
N TYR A 257 -11.76 -36.85 -1.52
CA TYR A 257 -13.21 -36.80 -1.69
C TYR A 257 -13.70 -35.59 -2.49
N TYR A 258 -12.92 -34.50 -2.52
CA TYR A 258 -13.26 -33.32 -3.33
C TYR A 258 -13.02 -33.58 -4.83
N SER A 259 -12.20 -34.56 -5.19
CA SER A 259 -12.09 -34.97 -6.59
C SER A 259 -13.31 -35.78 -7.09
N GLU A 260 -14.17 -36.29 -6.20
CA GLU A 260 -15.26 -37.18 -6.60
C GLU A 260 -16.41 -36.45 -7.30
N ASP A 261 -16.98 -37.09 -8.33
CA ASP A 261 -18.24 -36.65 -8.93
C ASP A 261 -19.41 -37.17 -8.09
N ASP A 262 -19.53 -36.66 -6.87
CA ASP A 262 -20.61 -36.98 -5.92
C ASP A 262 -21.71 -35.90 -5.99
N PRO A 263 -23.01 -36.26 -6.00
CA PRO A 263 -24.15 -35.34 -5.91
C PRO A 263 -24.16 -34.36 -4.71
N SER A 264 -23.23 -34.50 -3.76
CA SER A 264 -23.04 -33.58 -2.65
C SER A 264 -22.31 -32.27 -3.01
N GLY A 265 -21.74 -32.15 -4.22
CA GLY A 265 -21.08 -30.93 -4.70
C GLY A 265 -19.66 -30.72 -4.15
N LEU A 266 -19.03 -31.77 -3.61
CA LEU A 266 -17.70 -31.69 -3.00
C LEU A 266 -16.58 -31.20 -3.95
N LYS A 267 -16.75 -31.41 -5.26
CA LYS A 267 -15.83 -30.88 -6.28
C LYS A 267 -15.81 -29.37 -6.38
N ASP A 268 -16.92 -28.72 -6.06
CA ASP A 268 -17.00 -27.26 -6.06
C ASP A 268 -16.12 -26.70 -4.94
N ILE A 269 -15.97 -27.41 -3.81
CA ILE A 269 -15.06 -27.02 -2.72
C ILE A 269 -13.59 -27.02 -3.16
N PHE A 270 -13.17 -27.99 -3.98
CA PHE A 270 -11.79 -28.00 -4.50
C PHE A 270 -11.55 -26.79 -5.41
N MET A 271 -12.51 -26.53 -6.29
CA MET A 271 -12.48 -25.36 -7.16
C MET A 271 -12.44 -24.07 -6.34
N ASP A 272 -13.29 -23.93 -5.32
CA ASP A 272 -13.35 -22.75 -4.46
C ASP A 272 -12.03 -22.52 -3.71
N GLN A 273 -11.39 -23.58 -3.20
CA GLN A 273 -10.10 -23.47 -2.52
C GLN A 273 -8.99 -22.96 -3.45
N THR A 274 -8.92 -23.50 -4.66
CA THR A 274 -7.90 -23.13 -5.64
C THR A 274 -8.18 -21.76 -6.26
N GLN A 275 -9.45 -21.43 -6.50
CA GLN A 275 -9.90 -20.10 -6.92
C GLN A 275 -9.66 -19.05 -5.85
N TRP A 276 -9.87 -19.36 -4.57
CA TRP A 276 -9.55 -18.44 -3.48
C TRP A 276 -8.07 -18.08 -3.50
N VAL A 277 -7.18 -19.06 -3.66
CA VAL A 277 -5.73 -18.83 -3.80
C VAL A 277 -5.44 -17.98 -5.05
N ALA A 278 -6.05 -18.30 -6.19
CA ALA A 278 -5.90 -17.53 -7.43
C ALA A 278 -6.32 -16.06 -7.25
N ASN A 279 -7.41 -15.80 -6.51
CA ASN A 279 -7.84 -14.44 -6.21
C ASN A 279 -6.83 -13.70 -5.32
N GLN A 280 -6.14 -14.39 -4.40
CA GLN A 280 -5.14 -13.75 -3.53
C GLN A 280 -3.88 -13.28 -4.28
N ILE A 281 -3.55 -13.93 -5.40
CA ILE A 281 -2.32 -13.66 -6.19
C ILE A 281 -2.56 -12.81 -7.43
N ASN A 282 -3.81 -12.70 -7.89
CA ASN A 282 -4.18 -11.92 -9.06
C ASN A 282 -4.64 -10.52 -8.64
N ASP A 283 -4.21 -9.51 -9.39
CA ASP A 283 -4.65 -8.13 -9.22
C ASP A 283 -6.02 -7.96 -9.86
N LEU A 284 -7.07 -8.34 -9.12
CA LEU A 284 -8.45 -8.28 -9.57
C LEU A 284 -9.03 -6.88 -9.32
N GLU A 285 -9.50 -6.24 -10.39
CA GLU A 285 -10.17 -4.93 -10.35
C GLU A 285 -11.45 -4.94 -9.49
N ASP A 286 -12.14 -6.08 -9.41
CA ASP A 286 -13.32 -6.31 -8.57
C ASP A 286 -13.30 -7.74 -7.99
N PRO A 287 -12.62 -7.95 -6.84
CA PRO A 287 -12.50 -9.29 -6.28
C PRO A 287 -13.85 -9.74 -5.69
N PRO A 288 -14.26 -11.00 -5.92
CA PRO A 288 -15.57 -11.50 -5.45
C PRO A 288 -15.66 -11.60 -3.91
N GLU A 289 -14.53 -11.55 -3.21
CA GLU A 289 -14.40 -11.57 -1.75
C GLU A 289 -13.21 -10.68 -1.34
N PRO A 290 -13.18 -10.12 -0.12
CA PRO A 290 -12.04 -9.33 0.36
C PRO A 290 -10.72 -10.11 0.23
N LEU A 291 -9.71 -9.49 -0.36
CA LEU A 291 -8.37 -10.06 -0.41
C LEU A 291 -7.79 -10.06 1.01
N GLU A 292 -7.21 -11.18 1.44
CA GLU A 292 -6.44 -11.29 2.68
C GLU A 292 -5.02 -10.73 2.54
N GLU A 293 -4.70 -10.24 1.35
CA GLU A 293 -3.42 -9.61 1.00
C GLU A 293 -2.19 -10.51 1.21
N LEU A 294 -2.35 -11.83 1.12
CA LEU A 294 -1.28 -12.80 1.36
C LEU A 294 -0.18 -12.78 0.28
N ASN A 295 1.09 -12.66 0.70
CA ASN A 295 2.27 -12.76 -0.17
C ASN A 295 2.65 -14.24 -0.41
N ILE A 296 1.82 -14.97 -1.17
CA ILE A 296 1.93 -16.43 -1.33
C ILE A 296 3.15 -16.78 -2.20
N ALA A 297 4.13 -17.43 -1.58
CA ALA A 297 5.37 -17.92 -2.19
C ALA A 297 5.18 -19.20 -3.01
N PHE A 298 4.35 -20.08 -2.46
CA PHE A 298 4.28 -21.47 -2.86
C PHE A 298 2.99 -22.10 -2.31
N LEU A 299 2.45 -23.01 -3.08
CA LEU A 299 1.39 -23.90 -2.62
C LEU A 299 1.89 -25.34 -2.62
N THR A 300 1.63 -26.07 -1.53
CA THR A 300 1.79 -27.53 -1.51
C THR A 300 0.46 -28.21 -1.25
N HIS A 301 0.21 -29.32 -1.91
CA HIS A 301 -0.85 -30.25 -1.54
C HIS A 301 -0.31 -31.32 -0.58
N ILE A 302 -1.06 -31.66 0.47
CA ILE A 302 -0.59 -32.47 1.61
C ILE A 302 -1.37 -33.78 1.85
N GLY A 303 -1.95 -34.39 0.82
CA GLY A 303 -2.65 -35.68 0.98
C GLY A 303 -2.92 -36.42 -0.32
N ASP A 304 -3.94 -37.27 -0.32
CA ASP A 304 -4.46 -37.91 -1.52
C ASP A 304 -5.14 -36.89 -2.43
N VAL A 305 -4.81 -36.90 -3.72
CA VAL A 305 -5.43 -36.00 -4.71
C VAL A 305 -6.80 -36.55 -5.10
N VAL A 306 -6.85 -37.86 -5.35
CA VAL A 306 -8.05 -38.61 -5.72
C VAL A 306 -8.33 -39.74 -4.74
N ASN A 307 -9.60 -40.08 -4.55
CA ASN A 307 -9.98 -41.21 -3.70
C ASN A 307 -9.72 -42.57 -4.38
N THR A 308 -9.72 -42.62 -5.70
CA THR A 308 -9.53 -43.84 -6.48
C THR A 308 -8.59 -43.57 -7.65
N GLY A 309 -7.33 -44.00 -7.53
CA GLY A 309 -6.26 -43.71 -8.49
C GLY A 309 -6.50 -44.19 -9.93
N ASN A 310 -7.47 -45.06 -10.19
CA ASN A 310 -7.88 -45.47 -11.56
C ASN A 310 -9.22 -44.87 -12.01
N ASN A 311 -9.71 -43.83 -11.35
CA ASN A 311 -10.90 -43.10 -11.74
C ASN A 311 -10.54 -41.84 -12.53
N ASP A 312 -10.68 -41.88 -13.86
CA ASP A 312 -10.33 -40.77 -14.75
C ASP A 312 -11.11 -39.48 -14.43
N THR A 313 -12.39 -39.58 -14.04
CA THR A 313 -13.21 -38.41 -13.70
C THR A 313 -12.68 -37.67 -12.47
N GLN A 314 -12.16 -38.40 -11.48
CA GLN A 314 -11.55 -37.77 -10.31
C GLN A 314 -10.29 -36.99 -10.66
N TRP A 315 -9.46 -37.56 -11.54
CA TRP A 315 -8.29 -36.88 -12.06
C TRP A 315 -8.64 -35.65 -12.90
N GLU A 316 -9.67 -35.72 -13.74
CA GLU A 316 -10.17 -34.59 -14.52
C GLU A 316 -10.69 -33.45 -13.62
N ASN A 317 -11.42 -33.76 -12.56
CA ASN A 317 -11.90 -32.76 -11.59
C ASN A 317 -10.75 -32.08 -10.85
N ALA A 318 -9.77 -32.86 -10.38
CA ALA A 318 -8.60 -32.34 -9.68
C ALA A 318 -7.71 -31.50 -10.60
N ASP A 319 -7.55 -31.90 -11.86
CA ASP A 319 -6.83 -31.13 -12.89
C ASP A 319 -7.52 -29.79 -13.15
N ALA A 320 -8.84 -29.78 -13.28
CA ALA A 320 -9.61 -28.55 -13.49
C ALA A 320 -9.49 -27.56 -12.32
N ALA A 321 -9.53 -28.04 -11.08
CA ALA A 321 -9.34 -27.20 -9.90
C ALA A 321 -7.92 -26.62 -9.85
N MET A 322 -6.89 -27.46 -9.98
CA MET A 322 -5.50 -27.00 -9.96
C MET A 322 -5.14 -26.08 -11.13
N ALA A 323 -5.80 -26.22 -12.29
CA ALA A 323 -5.61 -25.36 -13.45
C ALA A 323 -6.01 -23.89 -13.19
N THR A 324 -6.78 -23.58 -12.15
CA THR A 324 -7.03 -22.18 -11.75
C THR A 324 -5.77 -21.45 -11.32
N LEU A 325 -4.75 -22.20 -10.88
CA LEU A 325 -3.43 -21.69 -10.51
C LEU A 325 -2.48 -21.59 -11.72
N ASP A 326 -2.86 -22.18 -12.85
CA ASP A 326 -2.10 -22.19 -14.10
C ASP A 326 -2.48 -20.97 -14.97
N GLY A 327 -2.02 -19.78 -14.58
CA GLY A 327 -2.23 -18.52 -15.33
C GLY A 327 -0.97 -17.97 -16.02
N ASP A 328 -1.15 -17.03 -16.95
CA ASP A 328 -0.07 -16.10 -17.32
C ASP A 328 0.21 -15.16 -16.14
N VAL A 329 1.46 -14.72 -16.01
CA VAL A 329 2.08 -14.08 -14.83
C VAL A 329 1.15 -13.14 -14.02
N PRO A 330 1.09 -13.28 -12.69
CA PRO A 330 1.88 -14.21 -11.86
C PRO A 330 1.29 -15.63 -11.85
N SER A 331 2.10 -16.62 -12.30
CA SER A 331 1.80 -18.03 -12.05
C SER A 331 2.32 -18.41 -10.67
N LEU A 332 1.50 -19.07 -9.86
CA LEU A 332 1.92 -19.52 -8.53
C LEU A 332 2.69 -20.84 -8.64
N PRO A 333 3.93 -20.93 -8.12
CA PRO A 333 4.60 -22.21 -8.02
C PRO A 333 3.82 -23.14 -7.06
N TYR A 334 3.47 -24.34 -7.51
CA TYR A 334 2.85 -25.35 -6.66
C TYR A 334 3.47 -26.74 -6.81
N GLY A 335 3.39 -27.51 -5.72
CA GLY A 335 3.80 -28.90 -5.65
C GLY A 335 2.66 -29.80 -5.18
N VAL A 336 2.55 -30.97 -5.81
CA VAL A 336 1.58 -32.00 -5.43
C VAL A 336 2.33 -33.28 -5.06
N LEU A 337 2.05 -33.82 -3.88
CA LEU A 337 2.57 -35.10 -3.44
C LEU A 337 1.49 -36.16 -3.62
N ALA A 338 1.79 -37.23 -4.35
CA ALA A 338 0.85 -38.34 -4.47
C ALA A 338 0.73 -39.10 -3.15
N GLY A 339 -0.50 -39.29 -2.68
CA GLY A 339 -0.85 -40.11 -1.53
C GLY A 339 -1.12 -41.58 -1.90
N ASN A 340 -1.56 -42.38 -0.94
CA ASN A 340 -1.76 -43.82 -1.11
C ASN A 340 -3.01 -44.20 -1.94
N HIS A 341 -3.99 -43.32 -2.12
CA HIS A 341 -5.15 -43.55 -2.98
C HIS A 341 -4.90 -43.18 -4.44
N ASP A 342 -3.88 -42.36 -4.71
CA ASP A 342 -3.50 -41.88 -6.05
C ASP A 342 -2.85 -42.97 -6.94
N PHE A 343 -2.54 -44.14 -6.37
CA PHE A 343 -1.95 -45.27 -7.09
C PHE A 343 -2.95 -46.42 -7.25
N ASP A 344 -3.16 -46.90 -8.48
CA ASP A 344 -3.84 -48.18 -8.72
C ASP A 344 -2.91 -49.35 -8.36
N CYS A 345 -3.17 -50.01 -7.24
CA CYS A 345 -2.49 -51.25 -6.86
C CYS A 345 -3.48 -52.37 -6.52
N THR A 346 -4.38 -52.72 -7.45
CA THR A 346 -5.14 -53.98 -7.36
C THR A 346 -4.36 -55.21 -7.91
N GLY A 347 -3.03 -55.21 -7.78
CA GLY A 347 -2.15 -56.32 -8.18
C GLY A 347 -1.21 -56.75 -7.04
N THR A 348 -1.54 -57.87 -6.39
CA THR A 348 -0.83 -58.60 -5.31
C THR A 348 0.69 -58.37 -5.07
N SER A 349 1.02 -58.17 -3.79
CA SER A 349 2.19 -58.62 -2.99
C SER A 349 3.25 -57.56 -2.60
N PRO A 350 3.60 -57.46 -1.29
CA PRO A 350 4.49 -56.43 -0.71
C PRO A 350 5.99 -56.64 -0.97
N ASN A 351 6.39 -57.35 -2.04
CA ASN A 351 7.79 -57.72 -2.23
C ASN A 351 8.19 -57.97 -3.69
N SER A 352 7.81 -57.08 -4.63
CA SER A 352 8.37 -57.15 -5.98
C SER A 352 8.85 -55.80 -6.50
N SER A 353 10.17 -55.73 -6.71
CA SER A 353 10.90 -54.67 -7.38
C SER A 353 10.59 -54.65 -8.89
N ARG A 354 9.35 -54.34 -9.28
CA ARG A 354 8.98 -54.12 -10.68
C ARG A 354 7.98 -52.99 -10.84
N THR A 355 8.49 -51.92 -11.44
CA THR A 355 7.77 -50.89 -12.21
C THR A 355 6.72 -51.52 -13.12
N THR A 356 5.50 -51.63 -12.61
CA THR A 356 4.32 -51.97 -13.42
C THR A 356 3.59 -50.65 -13.61
N ARG A 357 3.31 -50.27 -14.86
CA ARG A 357 2.79 -48.95 -15.22
C ARG A 357 1.45 -48.69 -14.50
N CYS A 358 1.49 -47.98 -13.37
CA CYS A 358 0.33 -47.30 -12.83
C CYS A 358 -0.22 -46.36 -13.91
N ALA A 359 -1.54 -46.21 -13.96
CA ALA A 359 -2.21 -45.23 -14.80
C ALA A 359 -1.42 -43.93 -14.75
N SER A 360 -0.96 -43.48 -15.91
CA SER A 360 -0.24 -42.22 -15.98
C SER A 360 -1.24 -41.13 -15.60
N ALA A 361 -1.05 -40.50 -14.43
CA ALA A 361 -1.69 -39.23 -14.11
C ALA A 361 -1.65 -38.33 -15.37
N PRO A 362 -2.73 -37.57 -15.66
CA PRO A 362 -2.77 -36.67 -16.79
C PRO A 362 -1.47 -35.86 -16.87
N ARG A 363 -1.02 -35.61 -18.09
CA ARG A 363 0.30 -35.05 -18.39
C ARG A 363 0.57 -33.70 -17.70
N ALA A 364 -0.47 -33.03 -17.19
CA ALA A 364 -0.47 -31.76 -16.49
C ALA A 364 -0.04 -31.84 -15.00
N MET A 365 -0.37 -32.91 -14.26
CA MET A 365 0.03 -33.05 -12.85
C MET A 365 1.49 -33.45 -12.62
N ARG A 366 2.23 -33.77 -13.69
CA ARG A 366 3.66 -34.05 -13.60
C ARG A 366 4.44 -32.76 -13.56
N ILE A 367 4.60 -32.23 -12.35
CA ILE A 367 5.53 -31.14 -12.03
C ILE A 367 5.03 -29.83 -12.65
N GLY A 368 4.53 -28.94 -11.80
CA GLY A 368 4.14 -27.58 -12.17
C GLY A 368 5.16 -26.98 -13.11
N LYS A 369 4.69 -26.42 -14.24
CA LYS A 369 5.54 -25.75 -15.22
C LYS A 369 6.51 -24.85 -14.43
N SER A 370 7.81 -25.13 -14.51
CA SER A 370 8.81 -24.22 -13.98
C SER A 370 8.64 -22.87 -14.66
N ALA A 371 7.97 -21.93 -14.01
CA ALA A 371 8.21 -20.53 -14.27
C ALA A 371 9.60 -20.25 -13.70
N VAL A 372 10.64 -20.48 -14.53
CA VAL A 372 11.89 -19.76 -14.39
C VAL A 372 11.58 -18.33 -14.84
N GLY A 373 10.90 -17.60 -13.98
CA GLY A 373 10.75 -16.15 -14.03
C GLY A 373 11.19 -15.65 -12.67
N ARG A 374 12.19 -14.78 -12.62
CA ARG A 374 12.41 -13.95 -11.44
C ARG A 374 11.10 -13.22 -11.21
N VAL A 375 10.33 -13.64 -10.23
CA VAL A 375 9.20 -12.83 -9.81
C VAL A 375 9.78 -11.74 -8.94
N THR A 376 9.69 -10.52 -9.44
CA THR A 376 10.07 -9.30 -8.75
C THR A 376 9.23 -9.16 -7.48
N ALA A 377 9.88 -8.78 -6.39
CA ALA A 377 9.23 -8.51 -5.11
C ALA A 377 7.98 -7.64 -5.33
N THR A 378 6.82 -8.14 -4.90
CA THR A 378 5.61 -7.33 -4.80
C THR A 378 5.73 -6.44 -3.57
N ARG A 379 5.52 -5.14 -3.76
CA ARG A 379 5.36 -4.20 -2.65
C ARG A 379 4.03 -4.52 -1.98
N ARG A 380 4.03 -4.74 -0.66
CA ARG A 380 2.78 -4.77 0.09
C ARG A 380 2.92 -4.17 1.48
N MET A 381 1.91 -3.35 1.80
CA MET A 381 1.61 -2.73 3.10
C MET A 381 1.05 -3.79 4.07
N LEU A 382 0.97 -3.70 5.40
CA LEU A 382 1.22 -2.71 6.46
C LEU A 382 1.36 -3.55 7.75
N THR A 383 2.31 -3.27 8.65
CA THR A 383 2.13 -3.57 10.08
C THR A 383 2.02 -2.25 10.84
N SER A 384 0.85 -2.00 11.43
CA SER A 384 0.69 -0.91 12.41
C SER A 384 0.99 -1.48 13.79
N THR A 385 2.03 -0.96 14.45
CA THR A 385 2.26 -1.26 15.86
C THR A 385 1.88 -0.03 16.67
N VAL A 386 0.72 -0.07 17.32
CA VAL A 386 0.34 0.94 18.32
C VAL A 386 1.11 0.64 19.62
N LEU A 387 2.20 1.36 19.87
CA LEU A 387 2.86 1.35 21.17
C LEU A 387 2.04 2.21 22.15
N THR A 388 1.05 1.61 22.80
CA THR A 388 0.38 2.27 23.94
C THR A 388 1.32 2.30 25.14
N THR A 389 2.01 3.43 25.37
CA THR A 389 2.60 3.71 26.68
C THR A 389 1.49 4.05 27.67
N THR A 390 0.87 3.02 28.28
CA THR A 390 0.00 3.23 29.44
C THR A 390 0.84 3.71 30.61
N ARG A 391 0.77 5.00 30.94
CA ARG A 391 1.32 5.51 32.19
C ARG A 391 0.35 5.18 33.30
N SER A 392 0.76 4.28 34.19
CA SER A 392 0.06 3.97 35.43
C SER A 392 -0.01 5.22 36.31
N SER A 393 -1.22 5.65 36.65
CA SER A 393 -1.45 6.71 37.64
C SER A 393 -0.84 6.31 38.99
N PRO A 394 -0.14 7.21 39.70
CA PRO A 394 0.36 6.91 41.04
C PRO A 394 -0.81 6.78 42.03
N PRO A 395 -0.67 5.98 43.12
CA PRO A 395 -1.75 5.79 44.07
C PRO A 395 -2.01 7.10 44.82
N SER A 396 -3.24 7.59 44.75
CA SER A 396 -3.67 8.72 45.57
C SER A 396 -3.65 8.32 47.04
N SER A 397 -2.79 8.98 47.82
CA SER A 397 -2.77 8.89 49.26
C SER A 397 -4.07 9.42 49.84
N SER A 398 -4.67 8.64 50.71
CA SER A 398 -5.80 9.01 51.55
C SER A 398 -5.46 10.21 52.44
N THR A 399 -6.37 11.19 52.53
CA THR A 399 -6.71 11.84 53.81
C THR A 399 -7.99 12.66 53.73
N VAL A 400 -8.92 12.26 54.60
CA VAL A 400 -9.82 13.09 55.43
C VAL A 400 -11.07 13.72 54.79
N ARG A 401 -12.18 13.11 55.20
CA ARG A 401 -13.55 13.63 55.23
C ARG A 401 -13.61 15.03 55.83
N ASN A 402 -14.44 15.90 55.24
CA ASN A 402 -15.36 16.71 56.04
C ASN A 402 -16.65 16.97 55.27
N SER A 403 -17.75 16.68 55.96
CA SER A 403 -19.13 16.86 55.58
C SER A 403 -19.67 18.20 56.08
N THR A 404 -20.36 18.98 55.22
CA THR A 404 -21.43 19.95 55.53
C THR A 404 -21.91 20.52 54.18
N SER A 405 -23.07 20.12 53.65
CA SER A 405 -24.43 20.64 53.89
C SER A 405 -24.79 21.93 53.12
N SER A 406 -25.92 21.82 52.40
CA SER A 406 -26.92 22.83 52.01
C SER A 406 -26.60 23.91 50.97
N SER A 407 -27.34 23.81 49.85
CA SER A 407 -28.23 24.82 49.26
C SER A 407 -27.72 26.27 49.16
N PHE A 408 -27.57 26.77 47.93
CA PHE A 408 -28.49 27.70 47.26
C PHE A 408 -28.15 27.81 45.78
#